data_AF-A0A7S3H5I9-F1
#
_entry.id   AF-A0A7S3H5I9-F1
#
_cell.length_a   1.000
_cell.length_b   1.000
_cell.length_c   1.000
_cell.angle_alpha   90.00
_cell.angle_beta   90.00
_cell.angle_gamma   90.00
#
_symmetry.space_group_name_H-M   'P 1'
#
loop_
_entity.id
_entity.type
_entity.pdbx_description
1 polymer ?
#
loop_
_entity_poly.entity_id
_entity_poly.type
_entity_poly.pdbx_seq_one_letter_code
_entity_poly.pdbx_strand_id
1 'polypeptide(L)'
;HCFKMDNRYALEVQAETLQKEIEHLRLENSVLLNYNEKKTIELGADDEDKKKKKNKKNVIQVLTSDQKYDIANVVHEDLLAEIDSNKKSSEKMIDTLRAVLEETEIRIGELKRDAYEFKRDVVVGAENSRTGKIMAERVVRYFEDKFKQADAIIEKLRLKNSTLKSQINKIEAVLAQKEEVGDVLHYIDFHQLQIENKQYVAKIEER
;
A
#
# COMPACT_ATOMS: atom_id res chain seq x y z
N HIS A 1 -31.06 -37.90 38.01
CA HIS A 1 -30.05 -36.86 37.75
C HIS A 1 -29.37 -37.00 36.38
N CYS A 2 -29.03 -38.23 35.91
CA CYS A 2 -28.47 -38.49 34.56
C CYS A 2 -29.27 -37.87 33.39
N PHE A 3 -30.57 -38.17 33.27
CA PHE A 3 -31.40 -37.69 32.14
C PHE A 3 -31.46 -36.16 31.96
N LYS A 4 -31.28 -35.37 33.03
CA LYS A 4 -31.24 -33.91 32.94
C LYS A 4 -29.87 -33.37 32.47
N MET A 5 -28.79 -34.11 32.73
CA MET A 5 -27.46 -33.77 32.23
C MET A 5 -27.34 -34.09 30.74
N ASP A 6 -27.88 -35.23 30.29
CA ASP A 6 -27.87 -35.62 28.88
C ASP A 6 -28.67 -34.64 28.00
N ASN A 7 -29.81 -34.15 28.50
CA ASN A 7 -30.62 -33.16 27.78
C ASN A 7 -29.95 -31.77 27.74
N ARG A 8 -29.20 -31.39 28.79
CA ARG A 8 -28.44 -30.13 28.81
C ARG A 8 -27.29 -30.16 27.80
N TYR A 9 -26.56 -31.27 27.75
CA TYR A 9 -25.49 -31.47 26.78
C TYR A 9 -26.02 -31.48 25.33
N ALA A 10 -27.15 -32.14 25.07
CA ALA A 10 -27.77 -32.13 23.75
C ALA A 10 -28.19 -30.72 23.28
N LEU A 11 -28.73 -29.91 24.20
CA LEU A 11 -29.09 -28.52 23.91
C LEU A 11 -27.86 -27.63 23.64
N GLU A 12 -26.75 -27.89 24.35
CA GLU A 12 -25.49 -27.16 24.17
C GLU A 12 -24.87 -27.44 22.81
N VAL A 13 -24.85 -28.71 22.38
CA VAL A 13 -24.42 -29.12 21.03
C VAL A 13 -25.32 -28.48 19.97
N GLN A 14 -26.64 -28.46 20.17
CA GLN A 14 -27.57 -27.83 19.23
C GLN A 14 -27.35 -26.31 19.12
N ALA A 15 -27.04 -25.64 20.24
CA ALA A 15 -26.73 -24.22 20.25
C ALA A 15 -25.43 -23.91 19.51
N GLU A 16 -24.38 -24.73 19.69
CA GLU A 16 -23.13 -24.60 18.92
C GLU A 16 -23.33 -24.82 17.43
N THR A 17 -24.15 -25.81 17.03
CA THR A 17 -24.45 -26.03 15.60
C THR A 17 -25.18 -24.84 14.98
N LEU A 18 -26.15 -24.28 15.69
CA LEU A 18 -26.90 -23.11 15.23
C LEU A 18 -26.01 -21.86 15.17
N GLN A 19 -25.08 -21.69 16.12
CA GLN A 19 -24.11 -20.61 16.06
C GLN A 19 -23.20 -20.71 14.82
N LYS A 20 -22.68 -21.91 14.53
CA LYS A 20 -21.87 -22.12 13.31
C LYS A 20 -22.68 -21.84 12.04
N GLU A 21 -23.94 -22.24 12.00
CA GLU A 21 -24.83 -21.99 10.87
C GLU A 21 -25.14 -20.50 10.70
N ILE A 22 -25.36 -19.77 11.79
CA ILE A 22 -25.54 -18.30 11.78
C ILE A 22 -24.28 -17.60 11.25
N GLU A 23 -23.09 -17.99 11.70
CA GLU A 23 -21.83 -17.42 11.20
C GLU A 23 -21.60 -17.73 9.72
N HIS A 24 -21.91 -18.95 9.28
CA HIS A 24 -21.86 -19.31 7.86
C HIS A 24 -22.81 -18.43 7.02
N LEU A 25 -24.06 -18.27 7.46
CA LEU A 25 -25.04 -17.43 6.77
C LEU A 25 -24.65 -15.94 6.78
N ARG A 26 -24.00 -15.45 7.85
CA ARG A 26 -23.46 -14.09 7.91
C ARG A 26 -22.36 -13.89 6.86
N LEU A 27 -21.44 -14.84 6.75
CA LEU A 27 -20.38 -14.79 5.75
C LEU A 27 -20.96 -14.84 4.32
N GLU A 28 -21.89 -15.77 4.05
CA GLU A 28 -22.57 -15.89 2.76
C GLU A 28 -23.29 -14.59 2.39
N ASN A 29 -24.04 -14.00 3.32
CA ASN A 29 -24.71 -12.72 3.09
C ASN A 29 -23.72 -11.57 2.83
N SER A 30 -22.59 -11.52 3.53
CA SER A 30 -21.55 -10.51 3.33
C SER A 30 -20.95 -10.59 1.91
N VAL A 31 -20.64 -11.81 1.47
CA VAL A 31 -20.12 -12.09 0.12
C VAL A 31 -21.13 -11.68 -0.95
N LEU A 32 -22.40 -12.03 -0.76
CA LEU A 32 -23.48 -11.70 -1.70
C LEU A 32 -23.77 -10.19 -1.77
N LEU A 33 -23.70 -9.49 -0.64
CA LEU A 33 -23.85 -8.03 -0.61
C LEU A 33 -22.73 -7.34 -1.38
N ASN A 34 -21.47 -7.72 -1.15
CA ASN A 34 -20.32 -7.18 -1.88
C ASN A 34 -20.42 -7.46 -3.39
N TYR A 35 -20.80 -8.67 -3.78
CA TYR A 35 -21.00 -9.01 -5.19
C TYR A 35 -22.13 -8.19 -5.83
N ASN A 36 -23.27 -8.05 -5.14
CA ASN A 36 -24.38 -7.24 -5.64
C ASN A 36 -24.00 -5.77 -5.79
N GLU A 37 -23.32 -5.19 -4.81
CA GLU A 37 -22.85 -3.79 -4.86
C GLU A 37 -21.96 -3.56 -6.08
N LYS A 38 -20.98 -4.44 -6.32
CA LYS A 38 -20.11 -4.38 -7.50
C LYS A 38 -20.87 -4.57 -8.80
N LYS A 39 -21.77 -5.56 -8.88
CA LYS A 39 -22.58 -5.80 -10.08
C LYS A 39 -23.50 -4.63 -10.41
N THR A 40 -24.04 -3.95 -9.39
CA THR A 40 -24.82 -2.72 -9.60
C THR A 40 -23.95 -1.55 -10.08
N ILE A 41 -22.68 -1.49 -9.70
CA ILE A 41 -21.73 -0.50 -10.18
C ILE A 41 -21.32 -0.79 -11.63
N GLU A 42 -21.03 -2.06 -11.97
CA GLU A 42 -20.65 -2.49 -13.33
C GLU A 42 -21.76 -2.31 -14.36
N LEU A 43 -23.02 -2.57 -14.00
CA LEU A 43 -24.14 -2.51 -14.95
C LEU A 43 -24.64 -1.08 -15.23
N GLY A 44 -24.11 -0.06 -14.53
CA GLY A 44 -24.66 1.29 -14.57
C GLY A 44 -26.05 1.33 -13.92
N ALA A 45 -26.31 2.34 -13.09
CA ALA A 45 -27.60 2.47 -12.41
C ALA A 45 -28.71 2.87 -13.40
N ASP A 46 -29.27 1.90 -14.13
CA ASP A 46 -30.54 2.08 -14.84
C ASP A 46 -31.70 2.01 -13.83
N ASP A 47 -32.17 3.19 -13.40
CA ASP A 47 -33.27 3.37 -12.45
C ASP A 47 -34.67 3.00 -13.00
N GLU A 48 -34.76 2.45 -14.22
CA GLU A 48 -36.03 2.15 -14.91
C GLU A 48 -36.70 0.84 -14.46
N ASP A 49 -35.98 -0.10 -13.86
CA ASP A 49 -36.54 -1.44 -13.56
C ASP A 49 -37.32 -1.55 -12.23
N LYS A 50 -37.39 -0.45 -11.44
CA LYS A 50 -38.06 -0.44 -10.13
C LYS A 50 -39.60 -0.50 -10.19
N LYS A 51 -40.24 -0.33 -11.36
CA LYS A 51 -41.72 -0.24 -11.45
C LYS A 51 -42.47 -1.53 -11.81
N LYS A 52 -41.82 -2.64 -12.22
CA LYS A 52 -42.55 -3.85 -12.69
C LYS A 52 -42.61 -5.05 -11.73
N LYS A 53 -42.02 -5.01 -10.53
CA LYS A 53 -41.90 -6.18 -9.63
C LYS A 53 -42.84 -6.22 -8.41
N LYS A 54 -44.01 -5.58 -8.45
CA LYS A 54 -44.96 -5.64 -7.29
C LYS A 54 -45.83 -6.90 -7.19
N ASN A 55 -45.67 -7.92 -8.03
CA ASN A 55 -46.46 -9.16 -7.94
C ASN A 55 -45.67 -10.43 -8.28
N LYS A 56 -44.58 -10.71 -7.55
CA LYS A 56 -44.06 -12.09 -7.45
C LYS A 56 -44.00 -12.47 -5.98
N LYS A 57 -44.75 -13.51 -5.63
CA LYS A 57 -44.68 -14.23 -4.34
C LYS A 57 -43.21 -14.39 -3.94
N ASN A 58 -42.89 -14.22 -2.66
CA ASN A 58 -41.58 -14.49 -2.07
C ASN A 58 -41.19 -15.96 -2.28
N VAL A 59 -40.75 -16.30 -3.48
CA VAL A 59 -40.04 -17.54 -3.76
C VAL A 59 -38.61 -17.25 -3.34
N ILE A 60 -38.13 -17.94 -2.32
CA ILE A 60 -36.71 -17.96 -1.97
C ILE A 60 -36.01 -18.60 -3.18
N GLN A 61 -35.47 -17.75 -4.05
CA GLN A 61 -34.80 -18.18 -5.26
C GLN A 61 -33.37 -18.56 -4.86
N VAL A 62 -33.13 -19.85 -4.68
CA VAL A 62 -31.80 -20.39 -4.36
C VAL A 62 -30.91 -20.22 -5.59
N LEU A 63 -29.73 -19.62 -5.42
CA LEU A 63 -28.75 -19.44 -6.49
C LEU A 63 -28.35 -20.81 -7.06
N THR A 64 -28.17 -20.87 -8.38
CA THR A 64 -27.67 -22.07 -9.04
C THR A 64 -26.21 -22.33 -8.65
N SER A 65 -25.75 -23.58 -8.79
CA SER A 65 -24.35 -23.93 -8.49
C SER A 65 -23.36 -23.07 -9.30
N ASP A 66 -23.69 -22.80 -10.56
CA ASP A 66 -22.85 -21.99 -11.45
C ASP A 66 -22.79 -20.52 -10.98
N GLN A 67 -23.93 -19.94 -10.59
CA GLN A 67 -23.96 -18.58 -10.03
C GLN A 67 -23.15 -18.46 -8.75
N LYS A 68 -23.22 -19.48 -7.87
CA LYS A 68 -22.41 -19.52 -6.65
C LYS A 68 -20.92 -19.63 -6.97
N TYR A 69 -20.56 -20.39 -7.99
CA TYR A 69 -19.18 -20.53 -8.45
C TYR A 69 -18.63 -19.22 -9.00
N ASP A 70 -19.39 -18.51 -9.85
CA ASP A 70 -19.00 -17.21 -10.40
C ASP A 70 -18.78 -16.17 -9.29
N ILE A 71 -19.70 -16.12 -8.32
CA ILE A 71 -19.57 -15.23 -7.15
C ILE A 71 -18.33 -15.57 -6.33
N ALA A 72 -18.08 -16.87 -6.10
CA ALA A 72 -16.91 -17.32 -5.37
C ALA A 72 -15.60 -16.93 -6.08
N ASN A 73 -15.53 -17.03 -7.41
CA ASN A 73 -14.37 -16.63 -8.19
C ASN A 73 -14.13 -15.12 -8.13
N VAL A 74 -15.17 -14.29 -8.29
CA VAL A 74 -15.03 -12.83 -8.21
C VAL A 74 -14.51 -12.42 -6.84
N VAL A 75 -15.08 -12.97 -5.77
CA VAL A 75 -14.65 -12.69 -4.41
C VAL A 75 -13.24 -13.22 -4.15
N HIS A 76 -12.86 -14.35 -4.75
CA HIS A 76 -11.51 -14.87 -4.67
C HIS A 76 -10.49 -13.91 -5.29
N GLU A 77 -10.74 -13.42 -6.50
CA GLU A 77 -9.87 -12.45 -7.18
C GLU A 77 -9.77 -11.14 -6.38
N ASP A 78 -10.89 -10.67 -5.81
CA ASP A 78 -10.91 -9.48 -4.95
C ASP A 78 -10.04 -9.66 -3.70
N LEU A 79 -10.16 -10.80 -3.03
CA LEU A 79 -9.35 -11.12 -1.85
C LEU A 79 -7.86 -11.21 -2.23
N LEU A 80 -7.53 -11.79 -3.39
CA LEU A 80 -6.15 -11.82 -3.87
C LEU A 80 -5.60 -10.40 -4.12
N ALA A 81 -6.39 -9.53 -4.74
CA ALA A 81 -6.03 -8.14 -4.97
C ALA A 81 -5.87 -7.35 -3.65
N GLU A 82 -6.75 -7.57 -2.68
CA GLU A 82 -6.66 -6.97 -1.35
C GLU A 82 -5.41 -7.45 -0.61
N ILE A 83 -5.11 -8.74 -0.65
CA ILE A 83 -3.89 -9.32 -0.06
C ILE A 83 -2.64 -8.68 -0.67
N ASP A 84 -2.58 -8.55 -2.00
CA ASP A 84 -1.43 -7.94 -2.69
C ASP A 84 -1.28 -6.45 -2.34
N SER A 85 -2.37 -5.70 -2.34
CA SER A 85 -2.39 -4.28 -1.94
C SER A 85 -1.92 -4.11 -0.49
N ASN A 86 -2.43 -4.94 0.42
CA ASN A 86 -2.07 -4.89 1.83
C ASN A 86 -0.61 -5.29 2.07
N LYS A 87 -0.08 -6.28 1.33
CA LYS A 87 1.35 -6.62 1.34
C LYS A 87 2.21 -5.44 0.91
N LYS A 88 1.91 -4.82 -0.24
CA LYS A 88 2.64 -3.65 -0.75
C LYS A 88 2.62 -2.47 0.24
N SER A 89 1.46 -2.22 0.86
CA SER A 89 1.33 -1.19 1.90
C SER A 89 2.18 -1.51 3.12
N SER A 90 2.14 -2.77 3.58
CA SER A 90 2.92 -3.23 4.73
C SER A 90 4.42 -3.16 4.48
N GLU A 91 4.89 -3.55 3.28
CA GLU A 91 6.29 -3.45 2.88
C GLU A 91 6.77 -1.99 2.89
N LYS A 92 6.01 -1.07 2.27
CA LYS A 92 6.30 0.37 2.32
C LYS A 92 6.39 0.89 3.75
N MET A 93 5.48 0.45 4.63
CA MET A 93 5.50 0.83 6.03
C MET A 93 6.74 0.29 6.75
N ILE A 94 7.10 -0.97 6.53
CA ILE A 94 8.30 -1.58 7.10
C ILE A 94 9.55 -0.82 6.67
N ASP A 95 9.68 -0.49 5.39
CA ASP A 95 10.83 0.24 4.87
C ASP A 95 10.90 1.66 5.44
N THR A 96 9.75 2.33 5.58
CA THR A 96 9.68 3.64 6.24
C THR A 96 10.13 3.56 7.70
N LEU A 97 9.65 2.57 8.45
CA LEU A 97 10.02 2.38 9.85
C LEU A 97 11.50 2.04 10.00
N ARG A 98 12.06 1.20 9.12
CA ARG A 98 13.50 0.90 9.08
C ARG A 98 14.33 2.16 8.84
N ALA A 99 13.95 2.98 7.85
CA ALA A 99 14.65 4.23 7.57
C ALA A 99 14.62 5.20 8.77
N VAL A 100 13.49 5.31 9.46
CA VAL A 100 13.36 6.15 10.68
C VAL A 100 14.23 5.61 11.83
N LEU A 101 14.28 4.29 12.02
CA LEU A 101 15.13 3.67 13.04
C LEU A 101 16.60 3.94 12.77
N GLU A 102 17.07 3.69 11.54
CA GLU A 102 18.46 3.95 11.13
C GLU A 102 18.82 5.43 11.30
N GLU A 103 17.95 6.35 10.87
CA GLU A 103 18.17 7.79 11.07
C GLU A 103 18.28 8.14 12.56
N THR A 104 17.41 7.57 13.38
CA THR A 104 17.39 7.81 14.83
C THR A 104 18.66 7.30 15.50
N GLU A 105 19.16 6.11 15.11
CA GLU A 105 20.41 5.55 15.61
C GLU A 105 21.61 6.43 15.25
N ILE A 106 21.68 6.89 14.01
CA ILE A 106 22.71 7.84 13.55
C ILE A 106 22.66 9.11 14.40
N ARG A 107 21.48 9.69 14.57
CA ARG A 107 21.28 10.93 15.35
C ARG A 107 21.66 10.76 16.81
N ILE A 108 21.34 9.62 17.43
CA ILE A 108 21.79 9.30 18.80
C ILE A 108 23.32 9.24 18.86
N GLY A 109 23.96 8.61 17.87
CA GLY A 109 25.42 8.53 17.78
C GLY A 109 26.07 9.91 17.66
N GLU A 110 25.52 10.79 16.83
CA GLU A 110 25.98 12.17 16.65
C GLU A 110 25.81 12.99 17.92
N LEU A 111 24.63 12.97 18.55
CA LEU A 111 24.37 13.69 19.81
C LEU A 111 25.31 13.26 20.93
N LYS A 112 25.58 11.95 21.05
CA LYS A 112 26.57 11.45 22.02
C LYS A 112 27.94 12.03 21.73
N ARG A 113 28.39 11.98 20.47
CA ARG A 113 29.69 12.52 20.05
C ARG A 113 29.80 14.02 20.34
N ASP A 114 28.80 14.80 19.97
CA ASP A 114 28.75 16.24 20.22
C ASP A 114 28.79 16.56 21.71
N ALA A 115 28.06 15.80 22.54
CA ALA A 115 28.11 15.95 23.99
C ALA A 115 29.51 15.66 24.56
N TYR A 116 30.17 14.60 24.09
CA TYR A 116 31.54 14.27 24.49
C TYR A 116 32.54 15.34 24.05
N GLU A 117 32.45 15.81 22.81
CA GLU A 117 33.30 16.89 22.28
C GLU A 117 33.10 18.18 23.06
N PHE A 118 31.86 18.58 23.32
CA PHE A 118 31.57 19.77 24.12
C PHE A 118 32.14 19.65 25.54
N LYS A 119 31.95 18.51 26.19
CA LYS A 119 32.52 18.28 27.53
C LYS A 119 34.05 18.36 27.49
N ARG A 120 34.69 17.74 26.51
CA ARG A 120 36.15 17.73 26.37
C ARG A 120 36.70 19.12 26.09
N ASP A 121 36.14 19.83 25.12
CA ASP A 121 36.76 21.04 24.56
C ASP A 121 36.34 22.31 25.30
N VAL A 122 35.13 22.32 25.87
CA VAL A 122 34.54 23.46 26.56
C VAL A 122 34.57 23.25 28.08
N VAL A 123 33.88 22.22 28.59
CA VAL A 123 33.71 22.07 30.06
C VAL A 123 35.05 21.83 30.75
N VAL A 124 35.83 20.87 30.26
CA VAL A 124 37.15 20.54 30.82
C VAL A 124 38.23 21.35 30.12
N GLY A 125 38.18 21.39 28.79
CA GLY A 125 39.23 21.97 27.97
C GLY A 125 39.39 23.46 28.21
N ALA A 126 38.30 24.23 28.28
CA ALA A 126 38.34 25.68 28.38
C ALA A 126 38.38 26.22 29.82
N GLU A 127 38.46 25.35 30.83
CA GLU A 127 38.61 25.75 32.22
C GLU A 127 39.99 26.37 32.47
N ASN A 128 40.01 27.53 33.13
CA ASN A 128 41.25 28.15 33.57
C ASN A 128 41.74 27.47 34.86
N SER A 129 42.89 26.80 34.80
CA SER A 129 43.43 26.00 35.92
C SER A 129 43.64 26.76 37.23
N ARG A 130 43.72 28.10 37.20
CA ARG A 130 43.90 28.92 38.41
C ARG A 130 42.59 29.42 39.00
N THR A 131 41.57 29.66 38.19
CA THR A 131 40.30 30.24 38.64
C THR A 131 39.13 29.26 38.63
N GLY A 132 39.29 28.11 37.97
CA GLY A 132 38.23 27.12 37.74
C GLY A 132 37.10 27.63 36.85
N LYS A 133 37.26 28.80 36.22
CA LYS A 133 36.24 29.41 35.36
C LYS A 133 36.48 29.07 33.91
N ILE A 134 35.40 28.83 33.17
CA ILE A 134 35.45 28.60 31.73
C ILE A 134 35.83 29.90 31.00
N MET A 135 36.82 29.82 30.12
CA MET A 135 37.27 30.94 29.28
C MET A 135 36.28 31.19 28.14
N ALA A 136 35.70 32.39 28.11
CA ALA A 136 34.66 32.76 27.15
C ALA A 136 35.15 32.69 25.70
N GLU A 137 36.39 33.10 25.43
CA GLU A 137 36.97 33.12 24.09
C GLU A 137 37.05 31.72 23.48
N ARG A 138 37.25 30.69 24.32
CA ARG A 138 37.30 29.30 23.88
C ARG A 138 35.91 28.72 23.62
N VAL A 139 34.91 29.13 24.39
CA VAL A 139 33.51 28.79 24.13
C VAL A 139 33.08 29.38 22.79
N VAL A 140 33.39 30.66 22.55
CA VAL A 140 33.09 31.35 21.28
C VAL A 140 33.74 30.63 20.11
N ARG A 141 35.04 30.32 20.20
CA ARG A 141 35.76 29.58 19.15
C ARG A 141 35.13 28.22 18.86
N TYR A 142 34.74 27.47 19.89
CA TYR A 142 34.07 26.18 19.70
C TYR A 142 32.78 26.32 18.87
N PHE A 143 31.94 27.31 19.18
CA PHE A 143 30.71 27.54 18.43
C PHE A 143 30.97 28.05 17.01
N GLU A 144 31.95 28.93 16.82
CA GLU A 144 32.36 29.36 15.46
C GLU A 144 32.79 28.18 14.59
N ASP A 145 33.57 27.25 15.15
CA ASP A 145 34.00 26.05 14.43
C ASP A 145 32.82 25.10 14.16
N LYS A 146 31.88 24.94 15.09
CA LYS A 146 30.65 24.16 14.88
C LYS A 146 29.75 24.78 13.81
N PHE A 147 29.60 26.10 13.77
CA PHE A 147 28.84 26.77 12.72
C PHE A 147 29.48 26.58 11.34
N LYS A 148 30.81 26.73 11.22
CA LYS A 148 31.51 26.45 9.96
C LYS A 148 31.32 25.00 9.49
N GLN A 149 31.35 24.03 10.40
CA GLN A 149 31.08 22.63 10.07
C GLN A 149 29.64 22.43 9.58
N ALA A 150 28.66 23.05 10.25
CA ALA A 150 27.26 22.99 9.86
C ALA A 150 27.05 23.59 8.46
N ASP A 151 27.63 24.76 8.17
CA ASP A 151 27.57 25.40 6.84
C ASP A 151 28.15 24.49 5.75
N ALA A 152 29.30 23.85 6.00
CA ALA A 152 29.90 22.91 5.06
C ALA A 152 28.99 21.69 4.77
N ILE A 153 28.29 21.19 5.79
CA ILE A 153 27.32 20.09 5.62
C ILE A 153 26.11 20.56 4.82
N ILE A 154 25.58 21.76 5.10
CA ILE A 154 24.45 22.35 4.38
C ILE A 154 24.78 22.45 2.89
N GLU A 155 25.94 23.00 2.54
CA GLU A 155 26.36 23.12 1.13
C GLU A 155 26.52 21.75 0.46
N LYS A 156 27.11 20.78 1.15
CA LYS A 156 27.20 19.39 0.66
C LYS A 156 25.83 18.78 0.40
N LEU A 157 24.86 18.99 1.30
CA LEU A 157 23.49 18.48 1.15
C LEU A 157 22.75 19.18 0.02
N ARG A 158 22.92 20.49 -0.15
CA ARG A 158 22.36 21.26 -1.28
C ARG A 158 22.84 20.71 -2.62
N LEU A 159 24.14 20.47 -2.76
CA LEU A 159 24.72 19.87 -3.96
C LEU A 159 24.15 18.48 -4.25
N LYS A 160 24.09 17.61 -3.23
CA LYS A 160 23.47 16.27 -3.37
C LYS A 160 22.01 16.36 -3.79
N ASN A 161 21.23 17.26 -3.19
CA ASN A 161 19.82 17.46 -3.51
C ASN A 161 19.65 17.90 -4.97
N SER A 162 20.48 18.85 -5.43
CA SER A 162 20.49 19.29 -6.83
C SER A 162 20.80 18.14 -7.80
N THR A 163 21.81 17.32 -7.48
CA THR A 163 22.19 16.16 -8.30
C THR A 163 21.06 15.13 -8.37
N LEU A 164 20.45 14.78 -7.24
CA LEU A 164 19.35 13.81 -7.20
C LEU A 164 18.11 14.31 -7.96
N LYS A 165 17.75 15.60 -7.82
CA LYS A 165 16.67 16.20 -8.63
C LYS A 165 16.93 16.08 -10.13
N SER A 166 18.16 16.37 -10.56
CA SER A 166 18.55 16.21 -11.97
C SER A 166 18.45 14.75 -12.44
N GLN A 167 18.85 13.79 -11.61
CA GLN A 167 18.72 12.36 -11.90
C GLN A 167 17.26 11.93 -12.00
N ILE A 168 16.40 12.37 -11.08
CA ILE A 168 14.95 12.11 -11.11
C ILE A 168 14.35 12.61 -12.41
N ASN A 169 14.55 13.90 -12.75
CA ASN A 169 14.03 14.48 -13.98
C ASN A 169 14.50 13.71 -15.23
N LYS A 170 15.75 13.24 -15.24
CA LYS A 170 16.29 12.45 -16.34
C LYS A 170 15.61 11.08 -16.45
N ILE A 171 15.40 10.39 -15.33
CA ILE A 171 14.74 9.08 -15.32
C ILE A 171 13.26 9.23 -15.73
N GLU A 172 12.58 10.24 -15.21
CA GLU A 172 11.18 10.57 -15.59
C GLU A 172 11.06 10.85 -17.08
N ALA A 173 11.98 11.64 -17.66
CA ALA A 173 11.99 11.90 -19.10
C ALA A 173 12.21 10.62 -19.92
N VAL A 174 13.09 9.71 -19.46
CA VAL A 174 13.29 8.41 -20.10
C VAL A 174 12.06 7.51 -19.98
N LEU A 175 11.35 7.55 -18.84
CA LEU A 175 10.13 6.79 -18.64
C LEU A 175 9.03 7.27 -19.60
N ALA A 176 8.80 8.58 -19.67
CA ALA A 176 7.83 9.18 -20.57
C ALA A 176 8.12 8.84 -22.04
N GLN A 177 9.39 8.90 -22.46
CA GLN A 177 9.78 8.50 -23.82
C GLN A 177 9.49 7.02 -24.09
N LYS A 178 9.72 6.13 -23.11
CA LYS A 178 9.43 4.69 -23.28
C LYS A 178 7.94 4.41 -23.37
N GLU A 179 7.12 5.12 -22.61
CA GLU A 179 5.65 5.02 -22.67
C GLU A 179 5.15 5.46 -24.06
N GLU A 180 5.63 6.60 -24.58
CA GLU A 180 5.26 7.09 -25.92
C GLU A 180 5.70 6.12 -27.04
N VAL A 181 6.91 5.56 -26.95
CA VAL A 181 7.39 4.55 -27.92
C VAL A 181 6.60 3.26 -27.83
N GLY A 182 6.20 2.83 -26.63
CA GLY A 182 5.34 1.66 -26.43
C GLY A 182 3.98 1.83 -27.11
N ASP A 183 3.37 3.02 -26.98
CA ASP A 183 2.08 3.33 -27.61
C ASP A 183 2.17 3.39 -29.14
N VAL A 184 3.25 3.96 -29.69
CA VAL A 184 3.49 4.01 -31.15
C VAL A 184 3.72 2.61 -31.73
N LEU A 185 4.50 1.75 -31.04
CA LEU A 185 4.76 0.39 -31.49
C LEU A 185 3.47 -0.44 -31.54
N HIS A 186 2.65 -0.39 -30.47
CA HIS A 186 1.36 -1.08 -30.42
C HIS A 186 0.40 -0.64 -31.53
N TYR A 187 0.40 0.65 -31.88
CA TYR A 187 -0.43 1.16 -32.98
C TYR A 187 -0.04 0.57 -34.34
N ILE A 188 1.26 0.45 -34.61
CA ILE A 188 1.79 -0.13 -35.86
C ILE A 188 1.45 -1.62 -35.94
N ASP A 189 1.67 -2.37 -34.87
CA ASP A 189 1.37 -3.81 -34.80
C ASP A 189 -0.13 -4.08 -35.00
N PHE A 190 -0.99 -3.24 -34.42
CA PHE A 190 -2.44 -3.32 -34.60
C PHE A 190 -2.86 -3.09 -36.06
N HIS A 191 -2.28 -2.10 -36.75
CA HIS A 191 -2.53 -1.87 -38.17
C HIS A 191 -2.02 -3.00 -39.05
N GLN A 192 -0.84 -3.54 -38.73
CA GLN A 192 -0.30 -4.70 -39.43
C GLN A 192 -1.24 -5.91 -39.34
N LEU A 193 -1.75 -6.20 -38.14
CA LEU A 193 -2.77 -7.23 -37.91
C LEU A 193 -4.06 -6.98 -38.71
N GLN A 194 -4.52 -5.73 -38.83
CA GLN A 194 -5.69 -5.41 -39.64
C GLN A 194 -5.46 -5.65 -41.13
N ILE A 195 -4.28 -5.31 -41.64
CA ILE A 195 -3.90 -5.54 -43.04
C ILE A 195 -3.86 -7.04 -43.31
N GLU A 196 -3.22 -7.81 -42.44
CA GLU A 196 -3.13 -9.27 -42.55
C GLU A 196 -4.51 -9.91 -42.53
N ASN A 197 -5.37 -9.53 -41.58
CA ASN A 197 -6.75 -10.02 -41.54
C ASN A 197 -7.54 -9.70 -42.81
N LYS A 198 -7.43 -8.47 -43.35
CA LYS A 198 -8.07 -8.10 -44.62
C LYS A 198 -7.57 -8.96 -45.78
N GLN A 199 -6.26 -9.24 -45.84
CA GLN A 199 -5.68 -10.11 -46.87
C GLN A 199 -6.13 -11.57 -46.72
N TYR A 200 -6.25 -12.08 -45.49
CA TYR A 200 -6.75 -13.43 -45.25
C TYR A 200 -8.22 -13.57 -45.61
N VAL A 201 -9.06 -12.58 -45.25
CA VAL A 201 -10.49 -12.57 -45.63
C VAL A 201 -10.65 -12.53 -47.15
N ALA A 202 -9.92 -11.66 -47.85
CA ALA A 202 -9.96 -11.60 -49.32
C ALA A 202 -9.56 -12.94 -49.97
N LYS A 203 -8.54 -13.63 -49.44
CA LYS A 203 -8.15 -14.98 -49.90
C LYS A 203 -9.19 -16.05 -49.62
N ILE A 204 -10.02 -15.89 -48.59
CA ILE A 204 -11.13 -16.80 -48.29
C ILE A 204 -12.30 -16.54 -49.25
N GLU A 205 -12.58 -15.28 -49.58
CA GLU A 205 -13.65 -14.89 -50.51
C GLU A 205 -13.35 -15.24 -51.98
N GLU A 206 -12.07 -15.34 -52.36
CA GLU A 206 -11.64 -15.78 -53.70
C GLU A 206 -11.69 -17.32 -53.91
N ARG A 207 -12.02 -18.11 -52.88
CA ARG A 207 -12.17 -19.57 -52.94
C ARG A 207 -13.64 -20.00 -52.98
#